data_AF-A0AAN8IEV9-F1
#
_entry.id   AF-A0AAN8IEV9-F1
#
_cell.length_a   1.000
_cell.length_b   1.000
_cell.length_c   1.000
_cell.angle_alpha   90.00
_cell.angle_beta   90.00
_cell.angle_gamma   90.00
#
_symmetry.space_group_name_H-M   'P 1'
#
loop_
_entity.id
_entity.type
_entity.pdbx_description
1 polymer ?
#
loop_
_entity_poly.entity_id
_entity_poly.type
_entity_poly.pdbx_seq_one_letter_code
_entity_poly.pdbx_strand_id
1 'polypeptide(L)'
;MSKFFASMLTKNADRFPSVYEKAEQLMQAVEQVDQQFAGWLVLAQVDLEQLIEENLTKASDWELQLKLLKTKGREAEKLPNEIRLECIVVSTAGAKAAIDELLQRVFDTLTWTLRLSINTKLQTIQQFLTQ
;
A
#
# COMPACT_ATOMS: atom_id res chain seq x y z
N MET A 1 19.56 -50.79 17.28
CA MET A 1 20.12 -49.43 17.14
C MET A 1 19.11 -48.31 17.42
N SER A 2 17.78 -48.51 17.27
CA SER A 2 16.79 -47.41 17.38
C SER A 2 16.49 -46.90 18.80
N LYS A 3 16.51 -47.75 19.85
CA LYS A 3 16.14 -47.33 21.21
C LYS A 3 17.13 -46.34 21.85
N PHE A 4 18.42 -46.44 21.51
CA PHE A 4 19.45 -45.54 22.04
C PHE A 4 19.24 -44.10 21.54
N PHE A 5 19.06 -43.92 20.22
CA PHE A 5 18.77 -42.61 19.64
C PHE A 5 17.38 -42.08 20.05
N ALA A 6 16.36 -42.94 20.17
CA ALA A 6 15.05 -42.52 20.65
C ALA A 6 15.09 -41.95 22.08
N SER A 7 15.94 -42.51 22.97
CA SER A 7 16.11 -41.98 24.32
C SER A 7 16.69 -40.56 24.37
N MET A 8 17.40 -40.13 23.32
CA MET A 8 17.90 -38.76 23.21
C MET A 8 16.76 -37.76 22.99
N LEU A 9 15.68 -38.15 22.32
CA LEU A 9 14.51 -37.28 22.13
C LEU A 9 13.84 -36.95 23.46
N THR A 10 13.59 -37.96 24.31
CA THR A 10 12.97 -37.78 25.62
C THR A 10 13.85 -36.97 26.57
N LYS A 11 15.17 -37.13 26.49
CA LYS A 11 16.14 -36.37 27.31
C LYS A 11 16.25 -34.89 26.95
N ASN A 12 15.88 -34.51 25.73
CA ASN A 12 15.91 -33.13 25.25
C ASN A 12 14.49 -32.58 25.02
N ALA A 13 13.46 -33.27 25.51
CA ALA A 13 12.08 -32.91 25.23
C ALA A 13 11.68 -31.58 25.89
N ASP A 14 12.37 -31.21 26.97
CA ASP A 14 12.31 -29.92 27.65
C ASP A 14 12.62 -28.72 26.74
N ARG A 15 13.28 -28.94 25.60
CA ARG A 15 13.62 -27.88 24.64
C ARG A 15 12.51 -27.59 23.63
N PHE A 16 11.59 -28.54 23.40
CA PHE A 16 10.50 -28.34 22.42
C PHE A 16 9.65 -27.10 22.71
N PRO A 17 9.25 -26.78 23.96
CA PRO A 17 8.50 -25.56 24.25
C PRO A 17 9.16 -24.30 23.69
N SER A 18 10.48 -24.15 23.84
CA SER A 18 11.22 -23.00 23.31
C SER A 18 11.23 -22.95 21.77
N VAL A 19 11.18 -24.10 21.10
CA VAL A 19 11.09 -24.17 19.63
C VAL A 19 9.70 -23.76 19.17
N TYR A 20 8.66 -24.21 19.86
CA TYR A 20 7.28 -23.79 19.58
C TYR A 20 7.08 -22.29 19.80
N GLU A 21 7.62 -21.74 20.89
CA GLU A 21 7.55 -20.30 21.16
C GLU A 21 8.20 -19.48 20.04
N LYS A 22 9.38 -19.89 19.56
CA LYS A 22 10.03 -19.24 18.41
C LYS A 22 9.22 -19.38 17.12
N ALA A 23 8.61 -20.54 16.88
CA ALA A 23 7.76 -20.74 15.72
C ALA A 23 6.51 -19.83 15.76
N GLU A 24 5.91 -19.65 16.94
CA GLU A 24 4.78 -18.74 17.13
C GLU A 24 5.20 -17.27 16.92
N GLN A 25 6.34 -16.86 17.47
CA GLN A 25 6.90 -15.52 17.24
C GLN A 25 7.16 -15.27 15.75
N LEU A 26 7.69 -16.26 15.03
CA LEU A 26 7.88 -16.18 13.58
C LEU A 26 6.56 -16.02 12.84
N MET A 27 5.51 -16.76 13.21
CA MET A 27 4.19 -16.64 12.59
C MET A 27 3.55 -15.28 12.87
N GLN A 28 3.70 -14.74 14.09
CA GLN A 28 3.26 -13.37 14.40
C GLN A 28 4.00 -12.32 13.56
N ALA A 29 5.31 -12.50 13.34
CA ALA A 29 6.07 -11.62 12.46
C ALA A 29 5.59 -11.68 11.01
N VAL A 30 5.19 -12.87 10.52
CA VAL A 30 4.59 -13.04 9.18
C VAL A 30 3.25 -12.32 9.09
N GLU A 31 2.39 -12.40 10.10
CA GLU A 31 1.10 -11.72 10.13
C GLU A 31 1.25 -10.18 10.09
N GLN A 32 2.29 -9.65 10.73
CA GLN A 32 2.59 -8.22 10.75
C GLN A 32 3.08 -7.67 9.41
N VAL A 33 3.47 -8.52 8.45
CA VAL A 33 3.94 -8.10 7.12
C VAL A 33 2.88 -7.30 6.37
N ASP A 34 1.60 -7.62 6.51
CA ASP A 34 0.54 -6.89 5.79
C ASP A 34 0.36 -5.44 6.30
N GLN A 35 0.62 -5.22 7.59
CA GLN A 35 0.41 -3.91 8.24
C GLN A 35 1.25 -2.79 7.62
N GLN A 36 2.42 -3.09 7.06
CA GLN A 36 3.27 -2.09 6.41
C GLN A 36 2.68 -1.56 5.09
N PHE A 37 1.73 -2.29 4.49
CA PHE A 37 1.05 -1.91 3.25
C PHE A 37 -0.31 -1.26 3.49
N ALA A 38 -0.90 -1.43 4.68
CA ALA A 38 -2.23 -0.91 5.02
C ALA A 38 -2.38 0.59 4.72
N GLY A 39 -1.37 1.41 5.04
CA GLY A 39 -1.40 2.85 4.78
C GLY A 39 -1.45 3.23 3.29
N TRP A 40 -0.93 2.38 2.41
CA TRP A 40 -0.98 2.59 0.96
C TRP A 40 -2.34 2.23 0.36
N LEU A 41 -3.02 1.24 0.97
CA LEU A 41 -4.31 0.74 0.52
C LEU A 41 -5.50 1.61 0.94
N VAL A 42 -5.30 2.57 1.85
CA VAL A 42 -6.37 3.51 2.27
C VAL A 42 -6.97 4.25 1.07
N LEU A 43 -6.14 4.61 0.09
CA LEU A 43 -6.58 5.31 -1.13
C LEU A 43 -7.52 4.46 -2.01
N ALA A 44 -7.51 3.14 -1.87
CA ALA A 44 -8.41 2.25 -2.58
C ALA A 44 -9.85 2.25 -2.00
N GLN A 45 -10.01 2.70 -0.75
CA GLN A 45 -11.27 2.64 -0.02
C GLN A 45 -12.12 3.91 -0.13
N VAL A 46 -11.58 4.95 -0.76
CA VAL A 46 -12.22 6.26 -0.87
C VAL A 46 -12.63 6.55 -2.31
N ASP A 47 -13.74 7.28 -2.48
CA ASP A 47 -14.09 7.85 -3.78
C ASP A 47 -13.15 9.04 -4.07
N LEU A 48 -12.16 8.79 -4.93
CA LEU A 48 -11.16 9.79 -5.29
C LEU A 48 -11.77 10.99 -6.03
N GLU A 49 -12.79 10.76 -6.86
CA GLU A 49 -13.41 11.83 -7.65
C GLU A 49 -14.15 12.79 -6.72
N GLN A 50 -15.02 12.24 -5.86
CA GLN A 50 -15.76 13.05 -4.89
C GLN A 50 -14.80 13.79 -3.94
N LEU A 51 -13.79 13.10 -3.39
CA LEU A 51 -12.84 13.71 -2.47
C LEU A 51 -12.06 14.86 -3.12
N ILE A 52 -11.67 14.71 -4.39
CA ILE A 52 -10.93 15.74 -5.12
C ILE A 52 -11.84 16.94 -5.41
N GLU A 53 -13.07 16.73 -5.87
CA GLU A 53 -14.01 17.82 -6.16
C GLU A 53 -14.36 18.64 -4.91
N GLU A 54 -14.50 17.99 -3.75
CA GLU A 54 -14.81 18.66 -2.49
C GLU A 54 -13.62 19.48 -1.94
N ASN A 55 -12.39 19.00 -2.14
CA ASN A 55 -11.21 19.58 -1.49
C ASN A 55 -10.36 20.48 -2.41
N LEU A 56 -10.44 20.31 -3.73
CA LEU A 56 -9.60 21.05 -4.69
C LEU A 56 -10.43 22.12 -5.40
N THR A 57 -10.10 23.39 -5.17
CA THR A 57 -10.86 24.52 -5.74
C THR A 57 -9.99 25.43 -6.60
N LYS A 58 -8.69 25.53 -6.28
CA LYS A 58 -7.70 26.35 -6.99
C LYS A 58 -6.71 25.48 -7.76
N ALA A 59 -6.23 25.96 -8.90
CA ALA A 59 -5.23 25.26 -9.71
C ALA A 59 -3.96 24.88 -8.90
N SER A 60 -3.59 25.69 -7.90
CA SER A 60 -2.49 25.41 -6.97
C SER A 60 -2.69 24.12 -6.17
N ASP A 61 -3.93 23.74 -5.90
CA ASP A 61 -4.27 22.57 -5.08
C ASP A 61 -3.95 21.29 -5.86
N TRP A 62 -4.29 21.24 -7.16
CA TRP A 62 -3.89 20.13 -8.05
C TRP A 62 -2.37 20.07 -8.19
N GLU A 63 -1.68 21.20 -8.33
CA GLU A 63 -0.22 21.21 -8.44
C GLU A 63 0.45 20.63 -7.18
N LEU A 64 -0.05 21.00 -6.00
CA LEU A 64 0.45 20.49 -4.72
C LEU A 64 0.20 18.98 -4.60
N GLN A 65 -1.00 18.50 -4.94
CA GLN A 65 -1.33 17.08 -4.89
C GLN A 65 -0.50 16.27 -5.91
N LEU A 66 -0.28 16.78 -7.12
CA LEU A 66 0.59 16.14 -8.11
C LEU A 66 2.05 16.07 -7.65
N LYS A 67 2.55 17.09 -6.92
CA LYS A 67 3.89 17.05 -6.31
C LYS A 67 3.95 16.00 -5.20
N LEU A 68 2.94 15.94 -4.33
CA LEU A 68 2.85 14.93 -3.27
C LEU A 68 2.81 13.51 -3.86
N LEU A 69 2.01 13.30 -4.91
CA LEU A 69 1.90 12.02 -5.59
C LEU A 69 3.23 11.55 -6.18
N LYS A 70 4.02 12.45 -6.78
CA LYS A 70 5.38 12.13 -7.26
C LYS A 70 6.30 11.69 -6.12
N THR A 71 6.22 12.34 -4.96
CA THR A 71 6.99 11.93 -3.78
C THR A 71 6.56 10.54 -3.32
N LYS A 72 5.25 10.28 -3.28
CA LYS A 72 4.70 8.97 -2.92
C LYS A 72 5.08 7.87 -3.91
N GLY A 73 5.13 8.16 -5.21
CA GLY A 73 5.65 7.23 -6.21
C GLY A 73 7.11 6.83 -5.96
N ARG A 74 7.98 7.80 -5.64
CA ARG A 74 9.39 7.53 -5.28
C ARG A 74 9.53 6.74 -3.97
N GLU A 75 8.60 6.92 -3.04
CA GLU A 75 8.53 6.12 -1.81
C GLU A 75 8.06 4.69 -2.12
N ALA A 76 7.08 4.51 -3.00
CA ALA A 76 6.58 3.20 -3.43
C ALA A 76 7.65 2.37 -4.16
N GLU A 77 8.51 3.01 -4.96
CA GLU A 77 9.64 2.32 -5.62
C GLU A 77 10.58 1.64 -4.62
N LYS A 78 10.72 2.19 -3.41
CA LYS A 78 11.55 1.66 -2.33
C LYS A 78 10.92 0.47 -1.60
N LEU A 79 9.65 0.16 -1.85
CA LEU A 79 8.98 -0.99 -1.25
C LEU A 79 9.68 -2.28 -1.70
N PRO A 80 9.95 -3.21 -0.75
CA PRO A 80 10.59 -4.47 -1.05
C PRO A 80 9.67 -5.36 -1.91
N ASN A 81 10.28 -6.20 -2.75
CA ASN A 81 9.55 -7.26 -3.50
C ASN A 81 9.49 -8.58 -2.73
N GLU A 82 10.36 -8.74 -1.73
CA GLU A 82 10.45 -9.90 -0.87
C GLU A 82 10.83 -9.48 0.55
N ILE A 83 10.26 -10.14 1.55
CA ILE A 83 10.60 -9.98 2.96
C ILE A 83 11.00 -11.34 3.52
N ARG A 84 12.21 -11.41 4.08
CA ARG A 84 12.79 -12.64 4.61
C ARG A 84 12.66 -12.63 6.13
N LEU A 85 11.97 -13.64 6.66
CA LEU A 85 11.72 -13.84 8.08
C LEU A 85 12.29 -15.21 8.46
N GLU A 86 13.50 -15.25 9.02
CA GLU A 86 14.22 -16.48 9.35
C GLU A 86 14.18 -17.54 8.23
N CYS A 87 13.28 -18.52 8.34
CA CYS A 87 13.10 -19.63 7.39
C CYS A 87 11.95 -19.43 6.38
N ILE A 88 11.27 -18.28 6.39
CA ILE A 88 10.15 -17.94 5.52
C ILE A 88 10.54 -16.76 4.62
N VAL A 89 10.14 -16.81 3.35
CA VAL A 89 10.25 -15.69 2.40
C VAL A 89 8.86 -15.34 1.91
N VAL A 90 8.41 -14.12 2.20
CA VAL A 90 7.13 -13.58 1.75
C VAL A 90 7.38 -12.72 0.52
N SER A 91 6.73 -13.04 -0.60
CA SER A 91 6.76 -12.16 -1.77
C SER A 91 5.73 -11.04 -1.61
N THR A 92 6.20 -9.80 -1.71
CA THR A 92 5.39 -8.57 -1.64
C THR A 92 5.25 -7.88 -2.98
N ALA A 93 5.73 -8.51 -4.06
CA ALA A 93 5.67 -7.97 -5.41
C ALA A 93 4.23 -7.66 -5.86
N GLY A 94 3.26 -8.51 -5.50
CA GLY A 94 1.84 -8.28 -5.80
C GLY A 94 1.28 -7.06 -5.09
N ALA A 95 1.62 -6.86 -3.81
CA ALA A 95 1.23 -5.67 -3.05
C ALA A 95 1.83 -4.39 -3.65
N LYS A 96 3.11 -4.43 -4.03
CA LYS A 96 3.78 -3.31 -4.70
C LYS A 96 3.09 -2.94 -6.02
N ALA A 97 2.81 -3.93 -6.86
CA ALA A 97 2.12 -3.71 -8.13
C ALA A 97 0.73 -3.08 -7.94
N ALA A 98 -0.03 -3.53 -6.95
CA ALA A 98 -1.33 -2.95 -6.61
C ALA A 98 -1.21 -1.49 -6.14
N ILE A 99 -0.16 -1.17 -5.37
CA ILE A 99 0.12 0.21 -4.94
C ILE A 99 0.47 1.10 -6.13
N ASP A 100 1.29 0.62 -7.07
CA ASP A 100 1.64 1.37 -8.27
C ASP A 100 0.40 1.65 -9.13
N GLU A 101 -0.51 0.68 -9.27
CA GLU A 101 -1.80 0.86 -9.95
C GLU A 101 -2.68 1.90 -9.25
N LEU A 102 -2.75 1.88 -7.92
CA LEU A 102 -3.50 2.89 -7.15
C LEU A 102 -2.93 4.29 -7.35
N LEU A 103 -1.60 4.45 -7.33
CA LEU A 103 -0.95 5.75 -7.56
C LEU A 103 -1.22 6.27 -8.98
N GLN A 104 -1.20 5.38 -9.97
CA GLN A 104 -1.54 5.72 -11.35
C GLN A 104 -3.01 6.17 -11.45
N ARG A 105 -3.93 5.44 -10.81
CA ARG A 105 -5.35 5.81 -10.75
C ARG A 105 -5.54 7.21 -10.16
N VAL A 106 -4.85 7.53 -9.06
CA VAL A 106 -4.92 8.88 -8.45
C VAL A 106 -4.42 9.95 -9.42
N PHE A 107 -3.34 9.69 -10.15
CA PHE A 107 -2.82 10.62 -11.16
C PHE A 107 -3.85 10.89 -12.28
N ASP A 108 -4.48 9.83 -12.77
CA ASP A 108 -5.47 9.92 -13.84
C ASP A 108 -6.72 10.68 -13.37
N THR A 109 -7.21 10.40 -12.16
CA THR A 109 -8.34 11.14 -11.57
C THR A 109 -8.01 12.61 -11.35
N LEU A 110 -6.82 12.96 -10.84
CA LEU A 110 -6.39 14.36 -10.69
C LEU A 110 -6.34 15.08 -12.04
N THR A 111 -5.87 14.40 -13.09
CA THR A 111 -5.80 14.97 -14.44
C THR A 111 -7.19 15.18 -15.03
N TRP A 112 -8.08 14.19 -14.85
CA TRP A 112 -9.46 14.26 -15.34
C TRP A 112 -10.25 15.38 -14.64
N THR A 113 -10.23 15.42 -13.31
CA THR A 113 -10.94 16.45 -12.52
C THR A 113 -10.45 17.87 -12.83
N LEU A 114 -9.14 18.07 -13.06
CA LEU A 114 -8.62 19.38 -13.48
C LEU A 114 -9.18 19.80 -14.85
N ARG A 115 -9.21 18.88 -15.82
CA ARG A 115 -9.79 19.14 -17.14
C ARG A 115 -11.28 19.46 -17.04
N LEU A 116 -12.02 18.70 -16.23
CA LEU A 116 -13.44 18.94 -15.97
C LEU A 116 -13.65 20.34 -15.38
N SER A 117 -12.90 20.70 -14.33
CA SER A 117 -12.98 22.02 -13.68
C SER A 117 -12.74 23.18 -14.67
N ILE A 118 -11.75 23.06 -15.55
CA ILE A 118 -11.46 24.06 -16.58
C ILE A 118 -12.62 24.17 -17.58
N ASN A 119 -13.11 23.03 -18.10
CA ASN A 119 -14.19 23.01 -19.07
C ASN A 119 -15.50 23.57 -18.50
N THR A 120 -15.86 23.25 -17.27
CA THR A 120 -17.04 23.78 -16.59
C THR A 120 -16.95 25.31 -16.42
N LYS A 121 -15.77 25.81 -16.02
CA LYS A 121 -15.52 27.26 -15.93
C LYS A 121 -15.62 27.95 -17.30
N LEU A 122 -15.08 27.35 -18.36
CA LEU A 122 -15.19 27.88 -19.72
C LEU A 122 -16.63 27.93 -20.20
N GLN A 123 -17.41 26.86 -19.99
CA GLN A 123 -18.83 26.82 -20.35
C GLN A 123 -19.63 27.90 -19.63
N THR A 124 -19.37 28.11 -18.34
CA THR A 124 -20.02 29.17 -17.55
C THR A 124 -19.74 30.56 -18.11
N ILE A 125 -18.49 30.83 -18.50
CA ILE A 125 -18.09 32.11 -19.14
C ILE A 125 -18.76 32.26 -20.50
N GLN A 126 -18.78 31.21 -21.33
CA GLN A 126 -19.44 31.24 -22.63
C GLN A 126 -20.94 31.51 -22.50
N GLN A 127 -21.61 30.88 -21.54
CA GLN A 127 -23.02 31.09 -21.28
C GLN A 127 -23.31 32.52 -20.79
N PHE A 128 -22.43 33.09 -19.96
CA PHE A 128 -22.52 34.48 -19.54
C PHE A 128 -22.33 35.47 -20.70
N LEU A 129 -21.44 35.19 -21.65
CA LEU A 129 -21.20 36.07 -22.80
C LEU A 129 -22.28 35.99 -23.90
N THR A 130 -23.06 34.90 -23.91
CA THR A 130 -24.13 34.65 -24.91
C THR A 130 -25.52 35.05 -24.42
N GLN A 131 -25.66 35.42 -23.14
CA GLN A 131 -26.84 36.10 -22.57
C GLN A 131 -26.62 37.61 -22.53
#